data_AF-A0A1F2VQC7-F1
#
_entry.id   AF-A0A1F2VQC7-F1
#
_cell.length_a   1.000
_cell.length_b   1.000
_cell.length_c   1.000
_cell.angle_alpha   90.00
_cell.angle_beta   90.00
_cell.angle_gamma   90.00
#
_symmetry.space_group_name_H-M   'P 1'
#
loop_
_entity.id
_entity.type
_entity.pdbx_description
1 polymer ?
#
loop_
_entity_poly.entity_id
_entity_poly.type
_entity_poly.pdbx_seq_one_letter_code
_entity_poly.pdbx_strand_id
1 'polypeptide(L)'
;MYTYRKKYRLDPGSIFFIILFVLTIIGMGYLIYLDKGKFWDLLPFVSIPAIIISLVLIIFNFIRRTRGSTFFIFFFIFFVTGLVLSNVFGPTALSYKAEKSLNDKNYEESIGYYKTLLDNYPNSRLSANALKDISFAYYSNNDYLEAIDSFKKAIDSEIFTDGNLEIKNVLVECHIKLAQDYYGKKEYEKSAESYLDAVEILEEIKINFPATNDAFVAIYKIPEYLYNAALNFNRAQDWDKSIEALDYLISDYNDSEYFDEAGYLLNEVCTKKAAELVENHEYREGVETFLNILNLDSISYDYNDISDYEKRRVFLNIPPGILEDIAVENYNSGNYKKSLFLCETIIDYNPQMEEEINPLLIDSKLNLVSSSAYNPFEPPDPEREFWGPGKSVLIIENNTSFDLTIYLKGTEYKIIRVEQNSTIEIEISAGTYEAVSESSDPDSLPYYGNLTYEEGQRYRDEYTTT
;
A
#
# COMPACT_ATOMS: atom_id res chain seq x y z
N MET A 1 -34.85 -95.19 23.01
CA MET A 1 -33.95 -94.19 22.42
C MET A 1 -34.38 -92.80 22.91
N TYR A 2 -33.83 -92.32 24.03
CA TYR A 2 -34.21 -91.00 24.58
C TYR A 2 -33.50 -89.91 23.78
N THR A 3 -34.24 -89.20 22.92
CA THR A 3 -33.74 -88.00 22.25
C THR A 3 -33.72 -86.85 23.25
N TYR A 4 -32.55 -86.57 23.79
CA TYR A 4 -32.32 -85.43 24.67
C TYR A 4 -32.41 -84.14 23.84
N ARG A 5 -33.63 -83.61 23.65
CA ARG A 5 -33.84 -82.30 23.01
C ARG A 5 -33.43 -81.23 24.01
N LYS A 6 -32.12 -80.96 24.09
CA LYS A 6 -31.55 -79.92 24.95
C LYS A 6 -32.09 -78.57 24.47
N LYS A 7 -33.10 -78.03 25.17
CA LYS A 7 -33.63 -76.69 24.91
C LYS A 7 -32.57 -75.69 25.38
N TYR A 8 -31.66 -75.33 24.48
CA TYR A 8 -30.73 -74.23 24.70
C TYR A 8 -31.52 -72.93 24.79
N ARG A 9 -31.83 -72.47 26.01
CA ARG A 9 -32.51 -71.19 26.23
C ARG A 9 -31.47 -70.07 26.22
N LEU A 10 -31.81 -68.96 25.55
CA LEU A 10 -31.10 -67.69 25.69
C LEU A 10 -31.39 -67.14 27.09
N ASP A 11 -30.35 -66.72 27.79
CA ASP A 11 -30.48 -66.11 29.11
C ASP A 11 -31.06 -64.68 28.97
N PRO A 12 -31.95 -64.22 29.87
CA PRO A 12 -32.50 -62.86 29.81
C PRO A 12 -31.42 -61.77 29.77
N GLY A 13 -30.30 -61.96 30.46
CA GLY A 13 -29.16 -61.03 30.40
C GLY A 13 -28.53 -60.98 29.00
N SER A 14 -28.37 -62.12 28.34
CA SER A 14 -27.87 -62.18 26.96
C SER A 14 -28.83 -61.51 25.97
N ILE A 15 -30.15 -61.60 26.18
CA ILE A 15 -31.15 -60.90 25.35
C ILE A 15 -31.03 -59.39 25.52
N PHE A 16 -30.88 -58.90 26.76
CA PHE A 16 -30.68 -57.49 27.04
C PHE A 16 -29.46 -56.92 26.29
N PHE A 17 -28.31 -57.59 26.38
CA PHE A 17 -27.10 -57.13 25.67
C PHE A 17 -27.22 -57.22 24.15
N ILE A 18 -27.91 -58.22 23.60
CA ILE A 18 -28.17 -58.29 22.16
C ILE A 18 -29.01 -57.08 21.71
N ILE A 19 -30.08 -56.74 22.43
CA ILE A 19 -30.90 -55.56 22.13
C ILE A 19 -30.05 -54.29 22.25
N LEU A 20 -29.25 -54.18 23.31
CA LEU A 20 -28.35 -53.04 23.51
C LEU A 20 -27.39 -52.88 22.33
N PHE A 21 -26.68 -53.93 21.91
CA PHE A 21 -25.76 -53.86 20.78
C PHE A 21 -26.45 -53.52 19.47
N VAL A 22 -27.65 -54.07 19.21
CA VAL A 22 -28.43 -53.71 18.02
C VAL A 22 -28.79 -52.23 18.04
N LEU A 23 -29.26 -51.70 19.17
CA LEU A 23 -29.54 -50.27 19.33
C LEU A 23 -28.27 -49.42 19.16
N THR A 24 -27.11 -49.86 19.68
CA THR A 24 -25.84 -49.17 19.50
C THR A 24 -25.43 -49.13 18.03
N ILE A 25 -25.59 -50.21 17.28
CA ILE A 25 -25.30 -50.25 15.84
C ILE A 25 -26.24 -49.32 15.08
N ILE A 26 -27.54 -49.31 15.41
CA ILE A 26 -28.51 -48.41 14.79
C ILE A 26 -28.15 -46.95 15.09
N GLY A 27 -27.83 -46.63 16.35
CA GLY A 27 -27.39 -45.30 16.77
C GLY A 27 -26.12 -44.85 16.07
N MET A 28 -25.13 -45.75 15.94
CA MET A 28 -23.90 -45.49 15.20
C MET A 28 -24.16 -45.31 13.70
N GLY A 29 -25.01 -46.14 13.08
CA GLY A 29 -25.39 -46.00 11.68
C GLY A 29 -26.12 -44.69 11.38
N TYR A 30 -26.98 -44.25 12.30
CA TYR A 30 -27.63 -42.94 12.23
C TYR A 30 -26.61 -41.80 12.36
N LEU A 31 -25.63 -41.94 13.25
CA LEU A 31 -24.59 -40.93 13.45
C LEU A 31 -23.62 -40.86 12.25
N ILE A 32 -23.26 -41.98 11.61
CA ILE A 32 -22.54 -41.98 10.31
C ILE A 32 -23.27 -41.15 9.27
N TYR A 33 -24.60 -41.32 9.20
CA TYR A 33 -25.43 -40.66 8.20
C TYR A 33 -25.52 -39.15 8.44
N LEU A 34 -25.67 -38.73 9.70
CA LEU A 34 -25.80 -37.32 10.07
C LEU A 34 -24.46 -36.56 10.12
N ASP A 35 -23.43 -37.19 10.68
CA ASP A 35 -22.18 -36.52 11.01
C ASP A 35 -21.00 -37.46 10.79
N LYS A 36 -20.49 -37.42 9.56
CA LYS A 36 -19.36 -38.25 9.15
C LYS A 36 -18.15 -38.04 10.06
N GLY A 37 -17.85 -36.81 10.49
CA GLY A 37 -16.68 -36.51 11.32
C GLY A 37 -16.81 -37.08 12.74
N LYS A 38 -17.89 -36.70 13.45
CA LYS A 38 -18.08 -37.12 14.85
C LYS A 38 -18.24 -38.62 15.01
N PHE A 39 -18.75 -39.30 13.98
CA PHE A 39 -18.82 -40.75 14.00
C PHE A 39 -17.46 -41.40 14.19
N TRP A 40 -16.47 -41.00 13.39
CA TRP A 40 -15.16 -41.61 13.47
C TRP A 40 -14.44 -41.24 14.76
N ASP A 41 -14.71 -40.07 15.33
CA ASP A 41 -14.20 -39.70 16.65
C ASP A 41 -14.80 -40.57 17.77
N LEU A 42 -16.10 -40.88 17.69
CA LEU A 42 -16.80 -41.66 18.71
C LEU A 42 -16.56 -43.18 18.57
N LEU A 43 -16.25 -43.65 17.36
CA LEU A 43 -16.15 -45.07 17.03
C LEU A 43 -15.17 -45.84 17.91
N PRO A 44 -13.95 -45.36 18.23
CA PRO A 44 -13.06 -46.02 19.17
C PRO A 44 -13.63 -46.12 20.59
N PHE A 45 -14.26 -45.04 21.09
CA PHE A 45 -14.82 -44.98 22.44
C PHE A 45 -16.01 -45.92 22.63
N VAL A 46 -16.77 -46.19 21.57
CA VAL A 46 -17.87 -47.17 21.57
C VAL A 46 -17.33 -48.59 21.35
N SER A 47 -16.39 -48.77 20.42
CA SER A 47 -15.88 -50.09 20.04
C SER A 47 -15.07 -50.74 21.16
N ILE A 48 -14.22 -50.01 21.88
CA ILE A 48 -13.35 -50.59 22.92
C ILE A 48 -14.17 -51.26 24.04
N PRO A 49 -15.15 -50.58 24.70
CA PRO A 49 -16.02 -51.23 25.68
C PRO A 49 -16.86 -52.34 25.08
N ALA A 50 -17.38 -52.16 23.86
CA ALA A 50 -18.20 -53.17 23.18
C ALA A 50 -17.42 -54.48 22.94
N ILE A 51 -16.14 -54.38 22.56
CA ILE A 51 -15.23 -55.50 22.37
C ILE A 51 -15.00 -56.22 23.72
N ILE A 52 -14.70 -55.48 24.78
CA ILE A 52 -14.45 -56.04 26.13
C ILE A 52 -15.70 -56.76 26.65
N ILE A 53 -16.87 -56.12 26.57
CA ILE A 53 -18.15 -56.69 27.01
C ILE A 53 -18.49 -57.93 26.17
N SER A 54 -18.31 -57.86 24.85
CA SER A 54 -18.55 -59.00 23.97
C SER A 54 -17.63 -60.17 24.34
N LEU A 55 -16.35 -59.94 24.60
CA LEU A 55 -15.40 -60.98 25.03
C LEU A 55 -15.84 -61.63 26.35
N VAL A 56 -16.22 -60.83 27.35
CA VAL A 56 -16.73 -61.33 28.64
C VAL A 56 -17.99 -62.17 28.44
N LEU A 57 -18.94 -61.72 27.61
CA LEU A 57 -20.18 -62.44 27.32
C LEU A 57 -19.93 -63.71 26.51
N ILE A 58 -18.93 -63.75 25.60
CA ILE A 58 -18.51 -64.97 24.91
C ILE A 58 -18.05 -66.01 25.94
N ILE A 59 -17.11 -65.64 26.82
CA ILE A 59 -16.56 -66.52 27.87
C ILE A 59 -17.68 -67.02 28.79
N PHE A 60 -18.54 -66.12 29.27
CA PHE A 60 -19.65 -66.44 30.16
C PHE A 60 -20.68 -67.40 29.52
N ASN A 61 -21.12 -67.11 28.29
CA ASN A 61 -22.10 -67.94 27.58
C ASN A 61 -21.50 -69.32 27.22
N PHE A 62 -20.19 -69.38 26.95
CA PHE A 62 -19.45 -70.63 26.70
C PHE A 62 -19.40 -71.52 27.95
N ILE A 63 -19.03 -70.97 29.11
CA ILE A 63 -19.01 -71.69 30.40
C ILE A 63 -20.41 -72.22 30.73
N ARG A 64 -21.46 -71.42 30.54
CA ARG A 64 -22.86 -71.81 30.78
C ARG A 64 -23.47 -72.70 29.68
N ARG A 65 -22.74 -73.02 28.61
CA ARG A 65 -23.19 -73.84 27.46
C ARG A 65 -24.50 -73.33 26.82
N THR A 66 -24.64 -72.01 26.71
CA THR A 66 -25.79 -71.35 26.08
C THR A 66 -25.46 -70.95 24.63
N ARG A 67 -26.48 -70.80 23.77
CA ARG A 67 -26.28 -70.43 22.34
C ARG A 67 -25.99 -68.95 22.11
N GLY A 68 -25.95 -68.12 23.15
CA GLY A 68 -25.70 -66.68 23.02
C GLY A 68 -24.29 -66.33 22.56
N SER A 69 -23.31 -67.23 22.77
CA SER A 69 -21.90 -66.98 22.45
C SER A 69 -21.67 -66.64 20.98
N THR A 70 -22.40 -67.25 20.04
CA THR A 70 -22.23 -66.99 18.61
C THR A 70 -22.60 -65.56 18.23
N PHE A 71 -23.64 -64.97 18.85
CA PHE A 71 -24.02 -63.58 18.61
C PHE A 71 -22.94 -62.61 19.10
N PHE A 72 -22.38 -62.86 20.28
CA PHE A 72 -21.32 -62.01 20.82
C PHE A 72 -20.01 -62.16 20.06
N ILE A 73 -19.72 -63.31 19.42
CA ILE A 73 -18.60 -63.44 18.47
C ILE A 73 -18.80 -62.51 17.27
N PHE A 74 -20.01 -62.44 16.69
CA PHE A 74 -20.28 -61.51 15.58
C PHE A 74 -20.12 -60.05 16.00
N PHE A 75 -20.65 -59.66 17.16
CA PHE A 75 -20.45 -58.30 17.68
C PHE A 75 -18.98 -58.00 17.94
N PHE A 76 -18.25 -58.94 18.54
CA PHE A 76 -16.82 -58.81 18.76
C PHE A 76 -16.07 -58.55 17.45
N ILE A 77 -16.30 -59.37 16.41
CA ILE A 77 -15.67 -59.20 15.10
C ILE A 77 -16.06 -57.85 14.49
N PHE A 78 -17.34 -57.48 14.51
CA PHE A 78 -17.84 -56.22 13.95
C PHE A 78 -17.15 -55.00 14.58
N PHE A 79 -17.08 -54.93 15.91
CA PHE A 79 -16.45 -53.80 16.59
C PHE A 79 -14.91 -53.82 16.46
N VAL A 80 -14.27 -54.98 16.40
CA VAL A 80 -12.83 -55.08 16.07
C VAL A 80 -12.58 -54.55 14.66
N THR A 81 -13.37 -54.95 13.67
CA THR A 81 -13.26 -54.44 12.29
C THR A 81 -13.49 -52.93 12.25
N GLY A 82 -14.51 -52.42 12.94
CA GLY A 82 -14.75 -50.98 13.07
C GLY A 82 -13.57 -50.23 13.66
N LEU A 83 -12.97 -50.74 14.75
CA LEU A 83 -11.79 -50.14 15.38
C LEU A 83 -10.57 -50.14 14.43
N VAL A 84 -10.33 -51.24 13.71
CA VAL A 84 -9.25 -51.32 12.72
C VAL A 84 -9.47 -50.32 11.58
N LEU A 85 -10.69 -50.24 11.04
CA LEU A 85 -11.02 -49.26 10.00
C LEU A 85 -10.82 -47.82 10.48
N SER A 86 -11.23 -47.52 11.72
CA SER A 86 -11.00 -46.21 12.33
C SER A 86 -9.53 -45.88 12.46
N ASN A 87 -8.68 -46.85 12.79
CA ASN A 87 -7.25 -46.65 12.96
C ASN A 87 -6.49 -46.55 11.63
N VAL A 88 -7.07 -47.04 10.52
CA VAL A 88 -6.43 -46.99 9.20
C VAL A 88 -6.90 -45.77 8.40
N PHE A 89 -8.20 -45.45 8.46
CA PHE A 89 -8.83 -44.43 7.62
C PHE A 89 -9.44 -43.26 8.40
N GLY A 90 -9.56 -43.37 9.73
CA GLY A 90 -10.19 -42.33 10.53
C GLY A 90 -9.36 -41.04 10.62
N PRO A 91 -9.98 -39.96 11.13
CA PRO A 91 -9.37 -38.63 11.23
C PRO A 91 -8.10 -38.64 12.08
N THR A 92 -8.03 -39.46 13.13
CA THR A 92 -6.83 -39.61 13.97
C THR A 92 -5.63 -40.17 13.19
N ALA A 93 -5.88 -41.12 12.30
CA ALA A 93 -4.83 -41.73 11.49
C ALA A 93 -4.31 -40.76 10.43
N LEU A 94 -5.21 -39.98 9.83
CA LEU A 94 -4.84 -38.92 8.88
C LEU A 94 -4.07 -37.79 9.57
N SER A 95 -4.53 -37.30 10.72
CA SER A 95 -3.83 -36.27 11.51
C SER A 95 -2.41 -36.70 11.84
N TYR A 96 -2.24 -37.92 12.36
CA TYR A 96 -0.91 -38.45 12.68
C TYR A 96 0.02 -38.53 11.46
N LYS A 97 -0.50 -38.98 10.31
CA LYS A 97 0.28 -39.02 9.06
C LYS A 97 0.65 -37.61 8.60
N ALA A 98 -0.30 -36.67 8.65
CA ALA A 98 -0.10 -35.28 8.27
C ALA A 98 0.96 -34.60 9.14
N GLU A 99 0.85 -34.72 10.46
CA GLU A 99 1.80 -34.20 11.45
C GLU A 99 3.19 -34.82 11.28
N LYS A 100 3.25 -36.13 11.03
CA LYS A 100 4.52 -36.81 10.76
C LYS A 100 5.17 -36.27 9.48
N SER A 101 4.43 -36.20 8.37
CA SER A 101 4.94 -35.67 7.11
C SER A 101 5.36 -34.19 7.27
N LEU A 102 4.65 -33.40 8.08
CA LEU A 102 5.01 -32.02 8.41
C LEU A 102 6.36 -31.95 9.15
N ASN A 103 6.55 -32.79 10.17
CA ASN A 103 7.81 -32.89 10.91
C ASN A 103 8.98 -33.37 10.04
N ASP A 104 8.69 -34.26 9.09
CA ASP A 104 9.65 -34.75 8.11
C ASP A 104 9.92 -33.72 6.98
N LYS A 105 9.26 -32.54 7.02
CA LYS A 105 9.31 -31.47 6.00
C LYS A 105 8.78 -31.88 4.62
N ASN A 106 8.01 -32.96 4.55
CA ASN A 106 7.30 -33.40 3.36
C ASN A 106 5.96 -32.68 3.27
N TYR A 107 6.01 -31.37 3.00
CA TYR A 107 4.85 -30.48 3.10
C TYR A 107 3.72 -30.86 2.13
N GLU A 108 4.04 -31.21 0.87
CA GLU A 108 3.04 -31.64 -0.13
C GLU A 108 2.24 -32.86 0.36
N GLU A 109 2.91 -33.86 0.94
CA GLU A 109 2.24 -35.05 1.48
C GLU A 109 1.38 -34.70 2.72
N SER A 110 1.92 -33.85 3.60
CA SER A 110 1.21 -33.34 4.78
C SER A 110 -0.09 -32.61 4.39
N ILE A 111 -0.01 -31.70 3.41
CA ILE A 111 -1.14 -30.99 2.82
C ILE A 111 -2.17 -31.98 2.29
N GLY A 112 -1.74 -33.03 1.58
CA GLY A 112 -2.63 -34.08 1.07
C GLY A 112 -3.42 -34.79 2.17
N TYR A 113 -2.78 -35.14 3.28
CA TYR A 113 -3.45 -35.77 4.42
C TYR A 113 -4.40 -34.81 5.15
N TYR A 114 -4.00 -33.56 5.36
CA TYR A 114 -4.88 -32.55 5.98
C TYR A 114 -6.10 -32.23 5.11
N LYS A 115 -5.93 -32.06 3.79
CA LYS A 115 -7.05 -31.90 2.83
C LYS A 115 -8.03 -33.06 2.96
N THR A 116 -7.51 -34.29 2.93
CA THR A 116 -8.33 -35.50 3.06
C THR A 116 -9.11 -35.54 4.38
N LEU A 117 -8.51 -35.06 5.48
CA LEU A 117 -9.16 -34.97 6.78
C LEU A 117 -10.29 -33.93 6.75
N LEU A 118 -10.02 -32.72 6.25
CA LEU A 118 -10.99 -31.63 6.19
C LEU A 118 -12.16 -31.96 5.25
N ASP A 119 -11.90 -32.62 4.12
CA ASP A 119 -12.93 -32.98 3.13
C ASP A 119 -13.83 -34.13 3.62
N ASN A 120 -13.24 -35.18 4.20
CA ASN A 120 -13.98 -36.38 4.57
C ASN A 120 -14.54 -36.34 6.00
N TYR A 121 -13.91 -35.57 6.89
CA TYR A 121 -14.22 -35.51 8.31
C TYR A 121 -14.38 -34.07 8.83
N PRO A 122 -15.10 -33.16 8.13
CA PRO A 122 -15.13 -31.72 8.44
C PRO A 122 -15.58 -31.40 9.87
N ASN A 123 -16.46 -32.21 10.46
CA ASN A 123 -16.95 -32.02 11.83
C ASN A 123 -16.16 -32.80 12.89
N SER A 124 -15.02 -33.41 12.53
CA SER A 124 -14.16 -34.05 13.51
C SER A 124 -13.61 -33.02 14.49
N ARG A 125 -13.37 -33.45 15.72
CA ARG A 125 -12.64 -32.64 16.71
C ARG A 125 -11.22 -32.24 16.25
N LEU A 126 -10.67 -32.93 15.24
CA LEU A 126 -9.36 -32.67 14.69
C LEU A 126 -9.37 -31.67 13.52
N SER A 127 -10.54 -31.32 12.97
CA SER A 127 -10.62 -30.43 11.82
C SER A 127 -10.08 -29.04 12.08
N ALA A 128 -10.32 -28.49 13.28
CA ALA A 128 -9.80 -27.17 13.64
C ALA A 128 -8.26 -27.15 13.67
N ASN A 129 -7.64 -28.17 14.27
CA ASN A 129 -6.18 -28.32 14.27
C ASN A 129 -5.65 -28.57 12.85
N ALA A 130 -6.34 -29.42 12.08
CA ALA A 130 -5.96 -29.69 10.69
C ALA A 130 -6.00 -28.44 9.82
N LEU A 131 -7.00 -27.56 9.99
CA LEU A 131 -7.10 -26.29 9.27
C LEU A 131 -6.01 -25.30 9.72
N LYS A 132 -5.67 -25.28 11.00
CA LYS A 132 -4.51 -24.53 11.51
C LYS A 132 -3.21 -25.04 10.87
N ASP A 133 -2.94 -26.34 10.97
CA ASP A 133 -1.66 -26.92 10.59
C ASP A 133 -1.47 -26.96 9.07
N ILE A 134 -2.54 -27.14 8.29
CA ILE A 134 -2.45 -27.05 6.83
C ILE A 134 -2.10 -25.64 6.35
N SER A 135 -2.54 -24.59 7.06
CA SER A 135 -2.20 -23.20 6.72
C SER A 135 -0.70 -22.98 6.80
N PHE A 136 -0.07 -23.46 7.88
CA PHE A 136 1.39 -23.44 8.03
C PHE A 136 2.10 -24.41 7.08
N ALA A 137 1.48 -25.54 6.73
CA ALA A 137 2.05 -26.47 5.76
C ALA A 137 2.12 -25.85 4.36
N TYR A 138 1.07 -25.15 3.91
CA TYR A 138 1.08 -24.39 2.66
C TYR A 138 2.15 -23.32 2.67
N TYR A 139 2.21 -22.53 3.75
CA TYR A 139 3.24 -21.50 3.92
C TYR A 139 4.65 -22.10 3.81
N SER A 140 4.90 -23.21 4.51
CA SER A 140 6.20 -23.90 4.47
C SER A 140 6.51 -24.55 3.11
N ASN A 141 5.48 -24.87 2.32
CA ASN A 141 5.62 -25.38 0.96
C ASN A 141 5.86 -24.28 -0.09
N ASN A 142 5.82 -23.00 0.30
CA ASN A 142 5.79 -21.83 -0.59
C ASN A 142 4.51 -21.69 -1.43
N ASP A 143 3.43 -22.36 -1.04
CA ASP A 143 2.11 -22.23 -1.67
C ASP A 143 1.39 -21.01 -1.05
N TYR A 144 1.92 -19.81 -1.30
CA TYR A 144 1.54 -18.61 -0.55
C TYR A 144 0.07 -18.19 -0.77
N LEU A 145 -0.49 -18.39 -1.96
CA LEU A 145 -1.92 -18.11 -2.22
C LEU A 145 -2.82 -19.03 -1.38
N GLU A 146 -2.54 -20.33 -1.40
CA GLU A 146 -3.25 -21.34 -0.63
C GLU A 146 -3.06 -21.13 0.88
N ALA A 147 -1.88 -20.67 1.30
CA ALA A 147 -1.61 -20.30 2.69
C ALA A 147 -2.50 -19.15 3.13
N ILE A 148 -2.56 -18.05 2.37
CA ILE A 148 -3.40 -16.88 2.65
C ILE A 148 -4.88 -17.29 2.75
N ASP A 149 -5.40 -18.05 1.77
CA ASP A 149 -6.78 -18.54 1.78
C ASP A 149 -7.08 -19.43 3.00
N SER A 150 -6.14 -20.32 3.36
CA SER A 150 -6.31 -21.21 4.51
C SER A 150 -6.26 -20.46 5.84
N PHE A 151 -5.37 -19.47 5.98
CA PHE A 151 -5.32 -18.59 7.15
C PHE A 151 -6.60 -17.76 7.28
N LYS A 152 -7.10 -17.16 6.19
CA LYS A 152 -8.38 -16.43 6.17
C LYS A 152 -9.54 -17.33 6.65
N LYS A 153 -9.65 -18.54 6.12
CA LYS A 153 -10.65 -19.54 6.58
C LYS A 153 -10.51 -19.88 8.06
N ALA A 154 -9.29 -19.99 8.57
CA ALA A 154 -9.03 -20.28 9.97
C ALA A 154 -9.40 -19.10 10.89
N ILE A 155 -9.21 -17.86 10.44
CA ILE A 155 -9.67 -16.64 11.13
C ILE A 155 -11.20 -16.58 11.13
N ASP A 156 -11.84 -16.75 9.97
CA ASP A 156 -13.32 -16.74 9.82
C ASP A 156 -14.01 -17.83 10.65
N SER A 157 -13.32 -18.95 10.88
CA SER A 157 -13.79 -20.06 11.70
C SER A 157 -13.50 -19.89 13.20
N GLU A 158 -13.02 -18.72 13.62
CA GLU A 158 -12.62 -18.40 15.00
C GLU A 158 -11.54 -19.35 15.59
N ILE A 159 -10.77 -20.03 14.72
CA ILE A 159 -9.66 -20.90 15.14
C ILE A 159 -8.45 -20.05 15.53
N PHE A 160 -8.19 -19.01 14.73
CA PHE A 160 -7.29 -17.93 15.09
C PHE A 160 -8.11 -16.72 15.51
N THR A 161 -7.67 -16.04 16.56
CA THR A 161 -8.11 -14.67 16.81
C THR A 161 -7.51 -13.77 15.73
N ASP A 162 -8.35 -12.99 15.05
CA ASP A 162 -7.97 -12.04 13.99
C ASP A 162 -6.81 -11.10 14.39
N GLY A 163 -6.71 -10.75 15.67
CA GLY A 163 -5.58 -10.03 16.27
C GLY A 163 -4.34 -10.87 16.58
N ASN A 164 -4.12 -12.04 15.97
CA ASN A 164 -2.90 -12.81 16.20
C ASN A 164 -1.73 -12.24 15.39
N LEU A 165 -0.83 -11.54 16.09
CA LEU A 165 0.37 -10.92 15.52
C LEU A 165 1.25 -11.91 14.74
N GLU A 166 1.38 -13.16 15.20
CA GLU A 166 2.16 -14.19 14.51
C GLU A 166 1.57 -14.49 13.12
N ILE A 167 0.24 -14.58 13.03
CA ILE A 167 -0.45 -14.84 11.75
C ILE A 167 -0.35 -13.64 10.83
N LYS A 168 -0.50 -12.41 11.36
CA LYS A 168 -0.32 -11.19 10.57
C LYS A 168 1.09 -11.11 9.96
N ASN A 169 2.13 -11.43 10.73
CA ASN A 169 3.50 -11.49 10.22
C ASN A 169 3.68 -12.54 9.11
N VAL A 170 3.10 -13.74 9.27
CA VAL A 170 3.14 -14.78 8.22
C VAL A 170 2.41 -14.31 6.96
N LEU A 171 1.26 -13.65 7.09
CA LEU A 171 0.51 -13.12 5.94
C LEU A 171 1.30 -12.03 5.21
N VAL A 172 1.93 -11.09 5.93
CA VAL A 172 2.85 -10.11 5.33
C VAL A 172 3.93 -10.84 4.53
N GLU A 173 4.58 -11.85 5.10
CA GLU A 173 5.62 -12.61 4.37
C GLU A 173 5.06 -13.31 3.12
N CYS A 174 3.87 -13.93 3.19
CA CYS A 174 3.21 -14.52 2.03
C CYS A 174 3.00 -13.49 0.91
N HIS A 175 2.44 -12.31 1.24
CA HIS A 175 2.19 -11.25 0.28
C HIS A 175 3.48 -10.73 -0.37
N ILE A 176 4.56 -10.55 0.41
CA ILE A 176 5.87 -10.15 -0.12
C ILE A 176 6.47 -11.21 -1.05
N LYS A 177 6.34 -12.49 -0.70
CA LYS A 177 6.81 -13.58 -1.57
C LYS A 177 6.03 -13.66 -2.87
N LEU A 178 4.71 -13.45 -2.82
CA LEU A 178 3.88 -13.34 -4.03
C LEU A 178 4.26 -12.14 -4.87
N ALA A 179 4.49 -10.98 -4.24
CA ALA A 179 4.94 -9.78 -4.94
C ALA A 179 6.22 -10.04 -5.75
N GLN A 180 7.20 -10.72 -5.13
CA GLN A 180 8.47 -11.10 -5.76
C GLN A 180 8.30 -12.12 -6.90
N ASP A 181 7.43 -13.12 -6.72
CA ASP A 181 7.13 -14.11 -7.76
C ASP A 181 6.41 -13.47 -8.96
N TYR A 182 5.40 -12.64 -8.71
CA TYR A 182 4.71 -11.88 -9.76
C TYR A 182 5.66 -10.93 -10.49
N TYR A 183 6.57 -10.26 -9.78
CA TYR A 183 7.61 -9.44 -10.40
C TYR A 183 8.49 -10.27 -11.34
N GLY A 184 8.96 -11.45 -10.89
CA GLY A 184 9.75 -12.37 -11.72
C GLY A 184 9.02 -12.85 -12.98
N LYS A 185 7.69 -12.99 -12.89
CA LYS A 185 6.79 -13.32 -14.01
C LYS A 185 6.40 -12.12 -14.87
N LYS A 186 6.81 -10.90 -14.49
CA LYS A 186 6.44 -9.61 -15.10
C LYS A 186 4.95 -9.29 -15.01
N GLU A 187 4.25 -9.88 -14.05
CA GLU A 187 2.87 -9.56 -13.69
C GLU A 187 2.89 -8.36 -12.71
N TYR A 188 3.32 -7.20 -13.19
CA TYR A 188 3.66 -6.06 -12.34
C TYR A 188 2.46 -5.50 -11.55
N GLU A 189 1.26 -5.50 -12.12
CA GLU A 189 0.06 -5.04 -11.40
C GLU A 189 -0.21 -5.90 -10.17
N LYS A 190 -0.21 -7.23 -10.31
CA LYS A 190 -0.38 -8.16 -9.17
C LYS A 190 0.78 -8.08 -8.18
N SER A 191 2.00 -7.81 -8.67
CA SER A 191 3.15 -7.57 -7.81
C SER A 191 2.92 -6.36 -6.91
N ALA A 192 2.46 -5.24 -7.50
CA ALA A 192 2.15 -4.03 -6.76
C ALA A 192 0.99 -4.23 -5.76
N GLU A 193 -0.10 -4.88 -6.18
CA GLU A 193 -1.23 -5.22 -5.30
C GLU A 193 -0.79 -6.06 -4.10
N SER A 194 0.08 -7.05 -4.32
CA SER A 194 0.62 -7.87 -3.24
C SER A 194 1.49 -7.07 -2.26
N TYR A 195 2.22 -6.06 -2.72
CA TYR A 195 2.92 -5.13 -1.82
C TYR A 195 1.94 -4.27 -1.00
N LEU A 196 0.85 -3.79 -1.61
CA LEU A 196 -0.17 -3.01 -0.91
C LEU A 196 -0.92 -3.83 0.14
N ASP A 197 -1.27 -5.09 -0.16
CA ASP A 197 -1.87 -6.01 0.81
C ASP A 197 -0.95 -6.20 2.04
N ALA A 198 0.37 -6.28 1.83
CA ALA A 198 1.33 -6.35 2.93
C ALA A 198 1.38 -5.04 3.74
N VAL A 199 1.29 -3.89 3.08
CA VAL A 199 1.21 -2.57 3.75
C VAL A 199 -0.03 -2.47 4.63
N GLU A 200 -1.21 -2.89 4.15
CA GLU A 200 -2.45 -2.86 4.92
C GLU A 200 -2.31 -3.64 6.24
N ILE A 201 -1.73 -4.85 6.19
CA ILE A 201 -1.52 -5.66 7.39
C ILE A 201 -0.47 -5.02 8.32
N LEU A 202 0.59 -4.41 7.79
CA LEU A 202 1.59 -3.71 8.60
C LEU A 202 1.02 -2.47 9.28
N GLU A 203 0.11 -1.75 8.64
CA GLU A 203 -0.64 -0.64 9.23
C GLU A 203 -1.48 -1.12 10.41
N GLU A 204 -2.21 -2.23 10.24
CA GLU A 204 -2.93 -2.86 11.34
C GLU A 204 -1.99 -3.27 12.49
N ILE A 205 -0.79 -3.77 12.18
CA ILE A 205 0.20 -4.12 13.19
C ILE A 205 0.64 -2.87 13.96
N LYS A 206 0.97 -1.79 13.24
CA LYS A 206 1.37 -0.50 13.80
C LYS A 206 0.31 0.07 14.75
N ILE A 207 -0.96 0.00 14.37
CA ILE A 207 -2.09 0.54 15.15
C ILE A 207 -2.44 -0.35 16.35
N ASN A 208 -2.55 -1.67 16.15
CA ASN A 208 -3.09 -2.58 17.17
C ASN A 208 -2.02 -3.13 18.13
N PHE A 209 -0.74 -3.10 17.75
CA PHE A 209 0.37 -3.61 18.55
C PHE A 209 1.52 -2.59 18.72
N PRO A 210 1.26 -1.33 19.08
CA PRO A 210 2.25 -0.24 18.99
C PRO A 210 3.50 -0.42 19.88
N ALA A 211 3.44 -1.29 20.90
CA ALA A 211 4.54 -1.55 21.81
C ALA A 211 5.42 -2.75 21.40
N THR A 212 5.16 -3.38 20.25
CA THR A 212 5.94 -4.54 19.79
C THR A 212 7.09 -4.13 18.88
N ASN A 213 8.09 -5.01 18.78
CA ASN A 213 9.16 -4.83 17.80
C ASN A 213 8.62 -4.85 16.37
N ASP A 214 7.54 -5.58 16.11
CA ASP A 214 6.90 -5.67 14.79
C ASP A 214 6.28 -4.34 14.37
N ALA A 215 5.67 -3.58 15.28
CA ALA A 215 5.18 -2.23 14.99
C ALA A 215 6.34 -1.27 14.66
N PHE A 216 7.48 -1.39 15.35
CA PHE A 216 8.68 -0.64 15.01
C PHE A 216 9.21 -1.03 13.62
N VAL A 217 9.27 -2.33 13.30
CA VAL A 217 9.68 -2.81 11.97
C VAL A 217 8.72 -2.33 10.87
N ALA A 218 7.42 -2.28 11.13
CA ALA A 218 6.41 -1.82 10.18
C ALA A 218 6.69 -0.38 9.71
N ILE A 219 7.12 0.52 10.61
CA ILE A 219 7.45 1.91 10.28
C ILE A 219 8.52 2.00 9.17
N TYR A 220 9.48 1.06 9.13
CA TYR A 220 10.51 1.02 8.09
C TYR A 220 10.09 0.22 6.85
N LYS A 221 9.25 -0.81 7.02
CA LYS A 221 8.82 -1.67 5.91
C LYS A 221 7.71 -1.09 5.06
N ILE A 222 6.81 -0.30 5.64
CA ILE A 222 5.71 0.34 4.90
C ILE A 222 6.24 1.24 3.77
N PRO A 223 7.14 2.22 3.99
CA PRO A 223 7.65 3.06 2.90
C PRO A 223 8.41 2.25 1.85
N GLU A 224 9.19 1.23 2.25
CA GLU A 224 9.84 0.31 1.29
C GLU A 224 8.81 -0.39 0.38
N TYR A 225 7.71 -0.89 0.95
CA TYR A 225 6.70 -1.64 0.19
C TYR A 225 5.81 -0.73 -0.64
N LEU A 226 5.49 0.48 -0.18
CA LEU A 226 4.83 1.52 -0.98
C LEU A 226 5.67 1.91 -2.19
N TYR A 227 6.97 2.16 -1.98
CA TYR A 227 7.88 2.49 -3.08
C TYR A 227 7.98 1.35 -4.10
N ASN A 228 8.08 0.10 -3.63
CA ASN A 228 8.10 -1.08 -4.51
C ASN A 228 6.77 -1.27 -5.26
N ALA A 229 5.62 -1.00 -4.63
CA ALA A 229 4.32 -1.00 -5.29
C ALA A 229 4.27 0.05 -6.40
N ALA A 230 4.67 1.29 -6.10
CA ALA A 230 4.73 2.37 -7.06
C ALA A 230 5.62 2.06 -8.28
N LEU A 231 6.80 1.48 -8.04
CA LEU A 231 7.71 1.03 -9.10
C LEU A 231 7.07 -0.05 -10.00
N ASN A 232 6.24 -0.92 -9.44
CA ASN A 232 5.55 -1.96 -10.19
C ASN A 232 4.36 -1.40 -10.98
N PHE A 233 3.55 -0.52 -10.38
CA PHE A 233 2.48 0.19 -11.09
C PHE A 233 3.03 1.04 -12.25
N ASN A 234 4.14 1.75 -12.06
CA ASN A 234 4.81 2.49 -13.15
C ASN A 234 5.23 1.55 -14.29
N ARG A 235 5.78 0.36 -13.99
CA ARG A 235 6.10 -0.65 -15.01
C ARG A 235 4.87 -1.23 -15.69
N ALA A 236 3.74 -1.33 -14.99
CA ALA A 236 2.44 -1.71 -15.54
C ALA A 236 1.76 -0.59 -16.33
N GLN A 237 2.30 0.64 -16.29
CA GLN A 237 1.68 1.87 -16.81
C GLN A 237 0.36 2.25 -16.09
N ASP A 238 0.13 1.72 -14.90
CA ASP A 238 -0.96 2.14 -14.02
C ASP A 238 -0.49 3.34 -13.19
N TRP A 239 -0.36 4.49 -13.87
CA TRP A 239 0.24 5.68 -13.25
C TRP A 239 -0.60 6.28 -12.13
N ASP A 240 -1.92 6.09 -12.15
CA ASP A 240 -2.81 6.58 -11.09
C ASP A 240 -2.50 5.89 -9.76
N LYS A 241 -2.47 4.55 -9.73
CA LYS A 241 -2.11 3.81 -8.53
C LYS A 241 -0.65 4.03 -8.13
N SER A 242 0.24 4.27 -9.09
CA SER A 242 1.63 4.62 -8.81
C SER A 242 1.73 5.96 -8.07
N ILE A 243 1.02 6.99 -8.54
CA ILE A 243 0.94 8.30 -7.90
C ILE A 243 0.33 8.18 -6.50
N GLU A 244 -0.77 7.44 -6.33
CA GLU A 244 -1.41 7.25 -5.03
C GLU A 244 -0.47 6.64 -3.98
N ALA A 245 0.29 5.60 -4.36
CA ALA A 245 1.27 4.99 -3.46
C ALA A 245 2.43 5.92 -3.12
N LEU A 246 2.87 6.76 -4.06
CA LEU A 246 3.95 7.74 -3.85
C LEU A 246 3.50 8.90 -2.98
N ASP A 247 2.30 9.44 -3.24
CA ASP A 247 1.70 10.49 -2.42
C ASP A 247 1.53 10.02 -0.99
N TYR A 248 1.09 8.78 -0.77
CA TYR A 248 0.98 8.21 0.57
C TYR A 248 2.35 8.09 1.27
N LEU A 249 3.38 7.64 0.55
CA LEU A 249 4.74 7.57 1.10
C LEU A 249 5.26 8.96 1.46
N ILE A 250 5.13 9.94 0.57
CA ILE A 250 5.68 11.29 0.75
C ILE A 250 4.95 12.04 1.87
N SER A 251 3.63 11.88 1.97
CA SER A 251 2.82 12.58 2.98
C SER A 251 3.01 12.01 4.39
N ASP A 252 2.98 10.68 4.54
CA ASP A 252 2.93 10.03 5.84
C ASP A 252 4.30 9.49 6.31
N TYR A 253 5.27 9.36 5.40
CA TYR A 253 6.60 8.79 5.65
C TYR A 253 7.73 9.69 5.12
N ASN A 254 7.62 11.01 5.37
CA ASN A 254 8.60 12.01 4.93
C ASN A 254 10.00 11.88 5.54
N ASP A 255 10.13 11.23 6.69
CA ASP A 255 11.42 10.93 7.33
C ASP A 255 12.05 9.61 6.83
N SER A 256 11.42 8.91 5.87
CA SER A 256 11.91 7.61 5.38
C SER A 256 13.09 7.74 4.42
N GLU A 257 13.93 6.70 4.35
CA GLU A 257 15.04 6.64 3.38
C GLU A 257 14.59 6.55 1.91
N TYR A 258 13.28 6.42 1.67
CA TYR A 258 12.68 6.36 0.33
C TYR A 258 12.02 7.67 -0.08
N PHE A 259 12.04 8.69 0.78
CA PHE A 259 11.33 9.95 0.54
C PHE A 259 11.83 10.68 -0.72
N ASP A 260 13.15 10.82 -0.86
CA ASP A 260 13.77 11.49 -2.00
C ASP A 260 13.52 10.68 -3.29
N GLU A 261 13.76 9.37 -3.26
CA GLU A 261 13.50 8.46 -4.39
C GLU A 261 12.04 8.44 -4.81
N ALA A 262 11.11 8.50 -3.85
CA ALA A 262 9.68 8.62 -4.13
C ALA A 262 9.36 9.94 -4.83
N GLY A 263 9.97 11.05 -4.41
CA GLY A 263 9.86 12.34 -5.10
C GLY A 263 10.34 12.30 -6.55
N TYR A 264 11.53 11.73 -6.79
CA TYR A 264 12.06 11.55 -8.14
C TYR A 264 11.14 10.67 -9.00
N LEU A 265 10.66 9.55 -8.44
CA LEU A 265 9.77 8.65 -9.15
C LEU A 265 8.41 9.30 -9.44
N LEU A 266 7.87 10.09 -8.51
CA LEU A 266 6.62 10.82 -8.70
C LEU A 266 6.73 11.83 -9.83
N ASN A 267 7.85 12.57 -9.92
CA ASN A 267 8.14 13.43 -11.07
C ASN A 267 8.13 12.62 -12.38
N GLU A 268 8.86 11.51 -12.44
CA GLU A 268 8.94 10.68 -13.64
C GLU A 268 7.55 10.19 -14.08
N VAL A 269 6.74 9.69 -13.14
CA VAL A 269 5.40 9.16 -13.38
C VAL A 269 4.43 10.26 -13.81
N CYS A 270 4.37 11.38 -13.08
CA CYS A 270 3.54 12.54 -13.43
C CYS A 270 3.89 13.07 -14.82
N THR A 271 5.17 13.18 -15.16
CA THR A 271 5.58 13.63 -16.50
C THR A 271 5.20 12.64 -17.60
N LYS A 272 5.25 11.33 -17.34
CA LYS A 272 4.78 10.30 -18.30
C LYS A 272 3.27 10.38 -18.52
N LYS A 273 2.50 10.43 -17.42
CA LYS A 273 1.04 10.57 -17.46
C LYS A 273 0.60 11.86 -18.14
N ALA A 274 1.21 12.98 -17.77
CA ALA A 274 0.95 14.28 -18.39
C ALA A 274 1.21 14.25 -19.90
N ALA A 275 2.32 13.65 -20.34
CA ALA A 275 2.64 13.54 -21.76
C ALA A 275 1.60 12.70 -22.52
N GLU A 276 1.15 11.56 -22.00
CA GLU A 276 0.10 10.76 -22.64
C GLU A 276 -1.23 11.52 -22.75
N LEU A 277 -1.64 12.20 -21.67
CA LEU A 277 -2.86 13.02 -21.67
C LEU A 277 -2.77 14.13 -22.73
N VAL A 278 -1.63 14.81 -22.83
CA VAL A 278 -1.39 15.85 -23.84
C VAL A 278 -1.42 15.27 -25.25
N GLU A 279 -0.83 14.09 -25.49
CA GLU A 279 -0.91 13.38 -26.78
C GLU A 279 -2.37 13.04 -27.15
N ASN A 280 -3.19 12.71 -26.16
CA ASN A 280 -4.63 12.47 -26.30
C ASN A 280 -5.48 13.76 -26.39
N HIS A 281 -4.83 14.94 -26.41
CA HIS A 281 -5.45 16.27 -26.44
C HIS A 281 -6.25 16.64 -25.16
N GLU A 282 -5.99 15.92 -24.07
CA GLU A 282 -6.51 16.18 -22.73
C GLU A 282 -5.58 17.18 -22.00
N TYR A 283 -5.34 18.34 -22.64
CA TYR A 283 -4.30 19.29 -22.26
C TYR A 283 -4.40 19.76 -20.81
N ARG A 284 -5.62 20.09 -20.37
CA ARG A 284 -5.86 20.60 -19.03
C ARG A 284 -5.48 19.59 -17.96
N GLU A 285 -5.96 18.36 -18.08
CA GLU A 285 -5.64 17.29 -17.15
C GLU A 285 -4.16 16.94 -17.18
N GLY A 286 -3.54 16.94 -18.37
CA GLY A 286 -2.10 16.73 -18.51
C GLY A 286 -1.27 17.79 -17.79
N VAL A 287 -1.60 19.06 -17.95
CA VAL A 287 -0.94 20.17 -17.24
C VAL A 287 -1.16 20.08 -15.74
N GLU A 288 -2.39 19.86 -15.28
CA GLU A 288 -2.70 19.72 -13.85
C GLU A 288 -1.95 18.54 -13.22
N THR A 289 -1.88 17.40 -13.92
CA THR A 289 -1.10 16.23 -13.50
C THR A 289 0.38 16.57 -13.36
N PHE A 290 0.98 17.29 -14.32
CA PHE A 290 2.37 17.71 -14.22
C PHE A 290 2.60 18.66 -13.03
N LEU A 291 1.70 19.62 -12.83
CA LEU A 291 1.82 20.61 -11.76
C LEU A 291 1.70 20.02 -10.36
N ASN A 292 1.20 18.79 -10.20
CA ASN A 292 1.21 18.11 -8.90
C ASN A 292 2.62 17.95 -8.31
N ILE A 293 3.64 17.87 -9.17
CA ILE A 293 5.05 17.83 -8.74
C ILE A 293 5.43 19.08 -7.93
N LEU A 294 4.79 20.22 -8.21
CA LEU A 294 5.08 21.49 -7.53
C LEU A 294 4.44 21.62 -6.16
N ASN A 295 3.48 20.74 -5.81
CA ASN A 295 2.87 20.68 -4.47
C ASN A 295 3.81 20.03 -3.43
N LEU A 296 4.89 19.39 -3.88
CA LEU A 296 5.83 18.64 -3.05
C LEU A 296 6.85 19.56 -2.36
N ASP A 297 6.38 20.64 -1.73
CA ASP A 297 7.21 21.65 -1.06
C ASP A 297 8.17 21.07 -0.01
N SER A 298 8.00 19.81 0.39
CA SER A 298 8.80 19.08 1.37
C SER A 298 10.09 18.45 0.85
N ILE A 299 10.32 18.33 -0.47
CA ILE A 299 11.42 17.49 -1.02
C ILE A 299 12.72 18.27 -1.27
N SER A 300 12.79 19.57 -0.94
CA SER A 300 13.87 20.46 -1.43
C SER A 300 14.06 20.35 -2.96
N TYR A 301 13.03 19.88 -3.67
CA TYR A 301 13.02 19.77 -5.12
C TYR A 301 12.76 21.18 -5.62
N ASP A 302 13.86 21.90 -5.83
CA ASP A 302 13.77 23.26 -6.28
C ASP A 302 13.21 23.24 -7.70
N TYR A 303 12.42 24.26 -8.02
CA TYR A 303 11.84 24.50 -9.34
C TYR A 303 12.84 24.29 -10.50
N ASN A 304 14.12 24.52 -10.20
CA ASN A 304 15.26 24.43 -11.09
C ASN A 304 15.69 23.00 -11.46
N ASP A 305 15.22 21.97 -10.75
CA ASP A 305 15.58 20.56 -11.02
C ASP A 305 14.74 19.92 -12.13
N ILE A 306 13.61 20.55 -12.51
CA ILE A 306 12.81 20.09 -13.65
C ILE A 306 13.56 20.36 -14.94
N SER A 307 13.97 19.30 -15.63
CA SER A 307 14.77 19.42 -16.84
C SER A 307 13.97 20.03 -17.99
N ASP A 308 14.63 20.81 -18.86
CA ASP A 308 14.01 21.30 -20.11
C ASP A 308 13.49 20.14 -20.98
N TYR A 309 14.08 18.96 -20.88
CA TYR A 309 13.58 17.76 -21.55
C TYR A 309 12.17 17.36 -21.07
N GLU A 310 11.94 17.36 -19.76
CA GLU A 310 10.63 17.05 -19.17
C GLU A 310 9.59 18.11 -19.52
N LYS A 311 9.96 19.39 -19.39
CA LYS A 311 9.10 20.51 -19.78
C LYS A 311 8.71 20.41 -21.27
N ARG A 312 9.66 20.19 -22.17
CA ARG A 312 9.38 20.05 -23.61
C ARG A 312 8.46 18.86 -23.91
N ARG A 313 8.61 17.74 -23.19
CA ARG A 313 7.80 16.54 -23.43
C ARG A 313 6.32 16.80 -23.19
N VAL A 314 5.98 17.67 -22.24
CA VAL A 314 4.59 17.98 -21.87
C VAL A 314 4.11 19.26 -22.56
N PHE A 315 4.84 20.37 -22.45
CA PHE A 315 4.32 21.69 -22.76
C PHE A 315 4.50 22.14 -24.22
N LEU A 316 5.46 21.59 -24.96
CA LEU A 316 5.84 22.09 -26.30
C LEU A 316 4.67 22.14 -27.30
N ASN A 317 3.76 21.17 -27.23
CA ASN A 317 2.65 21.02 -28.17
C ASN A 317 1.32 21.56 -27.63
N ILE A 318 1.32 22.18 -26.45
CA ILE A 318 0.12 22.73 -25.83
C ILE A 318 -0.10 24.16 -26.38
N PRO A 319 -1.31 24.49 -26.87
CA PRO A 319 -1.64 25.86 -27.25
C PRO A 319 -1.42 26.84 -26.08
N PRO A 320 -0.69 27.95 -26.29
CA PRO A 320 -0.30 28.82 -25.19
C PRO A 320 -1.51 29.49 -24.49
N GLY A 321 -2.61 29.75 -25.20
CA GLY A 321 -3.83 30.27 -24.59
C GLY A 321 -4.46 29.32 -23.56
N ILE A 322 -4.29 27.98 -23.72
CA ILE A 322 -4.74 27.02 -22.71
C ILE A 322 -3.84 27.08 -21.47
N LEU A 323 -2.52 27.22 -21.66
CA LEU A 323 -1.58 27.38 -20.55
C LEU A 323 -1.84 28.67 -19.79
N GLU A 324 -2.14 29.76 -20.50
CA GLU A 324 -2.52 31.04 -19.92
C GLU A 324 -3.80 30.93 -19.08
N ASP A 325 -4.86 30.31 -19.62
CA ASP A 325 -6.11 30.08 -18.87
C ASP A 325 -5.84 29.33 -17.55
N ILE A 326 -5.03 28.26 -17.60
CA ILE A 326 -4.67 27.47 -16.42
C ILE A 326 -3.80 28.27 -15.44
N ALA A 327 -2.88 29.10 -15.94
CA ALA A 327 -2.06 29.98 -15.10
C ALA A 327 -2.93 31.00 -14.34
N VAL A 328 -3.86 31.66 -15.05
CA VAL A 328 -4.83 32.60 -14.47
C VAL A 328 -5.70 31.93 -13.41
N GLU A 329 -6.21 30.73 -13.67
CA GLU A 329 -6.99 29.97 -12.70
C GLU A 329 -6.18 29.62 -11.43
N ASN A 330 -4.92 29.20 -11.59
CA ASN A 330 -4.03 28.93 -10.47
C ASN A 330 -3.74 30.20 -9.66
N TYR A 331 -3.47 31.31 -10.32
CA TYR A 331 -3.30 32.61 -9.66
C TYR A 331 -4.54 33.00 -8.84
N ASN A 332 -5.73 32.92 -9.44
CA ASN A 332 -6.99 33.25 -8.78
C ASN A 332 -7.30 32.31 -7.59
N SER A 333 -6.77 31.09 -7.62
CA SER A 333 -6.91 30.09 -6.56
C SER A 333 -5.84 30.23 -5.45
N GLY A 334 -4.90 31.18 -5.58
CA GLY A 334 -3.79 31.37 -4.64
C GLY A 334 -2.59 30.44 -4.86
N ASN A 335 -2.59 29.63 -5.93
CA ASN A 335 -1.50 28.73 -6.28
C ASN A 335 -0.41 29.48 -7.08
N TYR A 336 0.18 30.51 -6.46
CA TYR A 336 1.10 31.44 -7.13
C TYR A 336 2.35 30.76 -7.71
N LYS A 337 2.87 29.72 -7.05
CA LYS A 337 4.00 28.90 -7.54
C LYS A 337 3.68 28.21 -8.88
N LYS A 338 2.48 27.63 -9.01
CA LYS A 338 2.02 26.97 -10.24
C LYS A 338 1.76 27.98 -11.35
N SER A 339 1.14 29.11 -11.01
CA SER A 339 0.93 30.20 -11.96
C SER A 339 2.26 30.72 -12.51
N LEU A 340 3.21 31.01 -11.62
CA LEU A 340 4.54 31.48 -11.98
C LEU A 340 5.28 30.48 -12.89
N PHE A 341 5.26 29.18 -12.55
CA PHE A 341 5.83 28.11 -13.38
C PHE A 341 5.28 28.15 -14.81
N LEU A 342 3.95 28.26 -14.94
CA LEU A 342 3.31 28.28 -16.26
C LEU A 342 3.67 29.54 -17.03
N CYS A 343 3.68 30.71 -16.39
CA CYS A 343 4.08 31.96 -17.04
C CYS A 343 5.49 31.87 -17.63
N GLU A 344 6.47 31.41 -16.85
CA GLU A 344 7.85 31.22 -17.32
C GLU A 344 7.91 30.20 -18.46
N THR A 345 7.21 29.08 -18.32
CA THR A 345 7.14 28.03 -19.35
C THR A 345 6.51 28.54 -20.66
N ILE A 346 5.48 29.38 -20.58
CA ILE A 346 4.85 30.00 -21.76
C ILE A 346 5.86 30.89 -22.46
N ILE A 347 6.57 31.74 -21.73
CA ILE A 347 7.57 32.68 -22.28
C ILE A 347 8.73 31.93 -22.92
N ASP A 348 9.24 30.88 -22.27
CA ASP A 348 10.35 30.06 -22.77
C ASP A 348 10.04 29.45 -24.15
N TYR A 349 8.81 28.96 -24.35
CA TYR A 349 8.40 28.35 -25.62
C TYR A 349 7.73 29.33 -26.60
N ASN A 350 7.27 30.49 -26.12
CA ASN A 350 6.58 31.51 -26.91
C ASN A 350 7.06 32.93 -26.53
N PRO A 351 8.32 33.30 -26.84
CA PRO A 351 8.89 34.59 -26.42
C PRO A 351 8.08 35.81 -26.89
N GLN A 352 7.34 35.68 -28.00
CA GLN A 352 6.45 36.72 -28.50
C GLN A 352 5.28 37.07 -27.55
N MET A 353 4.97 36.23 -26.58
CA MET A 353 3.91 36.44 -25.58
C MET A 353 4.43 37.10 -24.30
N GLU A 354 5.73 37.40 -24.20
CA GLU A 354 6.34 37.97 -22.99
C GLU A 354 5.61 39.24 -22.51
N GLU A 355 5.29 40.16 -23.41
CA GLU A 355 4.57 41.40 -23.04
C GLU A 355 3.16 41.14 -22.47
N GLU A 356 2.47 40.12 -22.98
CA GLU A 356 1.11 39.74 -22.56
C GLU A 356 1.13 38.99 -21.22
N ILE A 357 2.11 38.12 -21.01
CA ILE A 357 2.21 37.25 -19.82
C ILE A 357 2.89 37.95 -18.62
N ASN A 358 3.78 38.91 -18.87
CA ASN A 358 4.55 39.60 -17.83
C ASN A 358 3.71 40.16 -16.66
N PRO A 359 2.53 40.77 -16.88
CA PRO A 359 1.69 41.22 -15.76
C PRO A 359 1.30 40.08 -14.80
N LEU A 360 0.88 38.93 -15.32
CA LEU A 360 0.51 37.76 -14.52
C LEU A 360 1.73 37.13 -13.83
N LEU A 361 2.87 37.10 -14.53
CA LEU A 361 4.15 36.63 -13.98
C LEU A 361 4.58 37.47 -12.77
N ILE A 362 4.60 38.79 -12.94
CA ILE A 362 4.96 39.75 -11.88
C ILE A 362 3.98 39.65 -10.72
N ASP A 363 2.68 39.61 -10.99
CA ASP A 363 1.65 39.44 -9.95
C ASP A 363 1.85 38.14 -9.16
N SER A 364 2.12 37.03 -9.85
CA SER A 364 2.38 35.73 -9.22
C SER A 364 3.64 35.76 -8.36
N LYS A 365 4.73 36.36 -8.85
CA LYS A 365 5.99 36.51 -8.11
C LYS A 365 5.83 37.38 -6.86
N LEU A 366 5.20 38.55 -6.98
CA LEU A 366 4.96 39.46 -5.86
C LEU A 366 4.15 38.77 -4.75
N ASN A 367 3.05 38.10 -5.10
CA ASN A 367 2.23 37.38 -4.13
C ASN A 367 3.01 36.23 -3.47
N LEU A 368 3.79 35.47 -4.25
CA LEU A 368 4.62 34.39 -3.73
C LEU A 368 5.63 34.91 -2.69
N VAL A 369 6.38 35.97 -3.02
CA VAL A 369 7.40 36.55 -2.12
C VAL A 369 6.78 37.24 -0.91
N SER A 370 5.65 37.93 -1.08
CA SER A 370 4.96 38.59 0.04
C SER A 370 4.50 37.60 1.13
N SER A 371 4.39 36.32 0.78
CA SER A 371 4.00 35.24 1.68
C SER A 371 5.18 34.46 2.30
N SER A 372 6.42 34.79 1.91
CA SER A 372 7.66 34.15 2.38
C SER A 372 8.56 35.12 3.16
N ALA A 373 9.75 34.68 3.56
CA ALA A 373 10.73 35.55 4.23
C ALA A 373 11.38 36.50 3.21
N TYR A 374 11.45 37.79 3.54
CA TYR A 374 12.02 38.82 2.67
C TYR A 374 12.71 39.94 3.46
N ASN A 375 13.59 40.67 2.79
CA ASN A 375 14.17 41.93 3.27
C ASN A 375 13.31 43.12 2.84
N PRO A 376 13.02 44.11 3.72
CA PRO A 376 12.29 45.29 3.30
C PRO A 376 13.20 46.18 2.43
N PHE A 377 12.63 46.79 1.41
CA PHE A 377 13.33 47.87 0.69
C PHE A 377 13.54 49.09 1.59
N GLU A 378 14.69 49.75 1.41
CA GLU A 378 14.87 51.11 1.91
C GLU A 378 14.14 52.10 0.98
N PRO A 379 13.50 53.17 1.52
CA PRO A 379 12.89 54.20 0.70
C PRO A 379 13.94 54.86 -0.22
N PRO A 380 13.69 54.94 -1.53
CA PRO A 380 14.67 55.48 -2.48
C PRO A 380 14.79 57.01 -2.29
N ASP A 381 16.03 57.52 -2.26
CA ASP A 381 16.35 58.95 -2.11
C ASP A 381 16.75 59.55 -3.47
N PRO A 382 16.11 60.64 -3.93
CA PRO A 382 16.45 61.23 -5.23
C PRO A 382 17.85 61.87 -5.22
N GLU A 383 18.69 61.49 -6.19
CA GLU A 383 20.04 62.06 -6.34
C GLU A 383 20.03 63.41 -7.05
N ARG A 384 19.24 63.52 -8.14
CA ARG A 384 19.25 64.66 -9.07
C ARG A 384 17.94 64.80 -9.82
N GLU A 385 17.59 66.04 -10.15
CA GLU A 385 16.50 66.32 -11.08
C GLU A 385 16.92 66.05 -12.54
N PHE A 386 15.97 65.62 -13.36
CA PHE A 386 16.07 65.54 -14.81
C PHE A 386 14.78 66.05 -15.46
N TRP A 387 14.87 66.51 -16.70
CA TRP A 387 13.68 66.93 -17.45
C TRP A 387 13.11 65.76 -18.25
N GLY A 388 11.99 65.21 -17.78
CA GLY A 388 11.22 64.16 -18.45
C GLY A 388 9.81 64.08 -17.87
N PRO A 389 8.80 64.67 -18.54
CA PRO A 389 7.44 64.74 -17.98
C PRO A 389 6.83 63.34 -17.84
N GLY A 390 6.28 63.06 -16.66
CA GLY A 390 5.69 61.77 -16.27
C GLY A 390 6.67 60.62 -16.12
N LYS A 391 7.99 60.88 -16.13
CA LYS A 391 9.03 59.84 -16.10
C LYS A 391 9.95 59.99 -14.88
N SER A 392 10.56 58.88 -14.50
CA SER A 392 11.66 58.79 -13.53
C SER A 392 12.82 58.01 -14.15
N VAL A 393 14.05 58.28 -13.70
CA VAL A 393 15.23 57.51 -14.11
C VAL A 393 15.75 56.71 -12.92
N LEU A 394 15.93 55.41 -13.13
CA LEU A 394 16.49 54.50 -12.14
C LEU A 394 17.87 54.06 -12.60
N ILE A 395 18.88 54.29 -11.75
CA ILE A 395 20.24 53.79 -11.93
C ILE A 395 20.42 52.64 -10.94
N ILE A 396 20.55 51.42 -11.44
CA ILE A 396 20.72 50.23 -10.62
C ILE A 396 22.17 49.80 -10.72
N GLU A 397 22.86 49.79 -9.57
CA GLU A 397 24.23 49.31 -9.47
C GLU A 397 24.24 47.94 -8.80
N ASN A 398 24.53 46.90 -9.59
CA ASN A 398 24.74 45.56 -9.07
C ASN A 398 26.24 45.37 -8.78
N ASN A 399 26.67 45.69 -7.56
CA ASN A 399 28.04 45.45 -7.09
C ASN A 399 28.20 44.06 -6.45
N THR A 400 27.27 43.14 -6.70
CA THR A 400 27.31 41.77 -6.18
C THR A 400 27.98 40.80 -7.16
N SER A 401 28.26 39.57 -6.69
CA SER A 401 28.77 38.47 -7.52
C SER A 401 27.66 37.63 -8.16
N PHE A 402 26.44 38.15 -8.20
CA PHE A 402 25.25 37.44 -8.67
C PHE A 402 24.41 38.36 -9.55
N ASP A 403 23.63 37.77 -10.45
CA ASP A 403 22.72 38.52 -11.30
C ASP A 403 21.48 38.91 -10.50
N LEU A 404 20.94 40.11 -10.75
CA LEU A 404 19.73 40.61 -10.09
C LEU A 404 18.57 40.65 -11.06
N THR A 405 17.38 40.26 -10.59
CA THR A 405 16.12 40.47 -11.31
C THR A 405 15.15 41.25 -10.43
N ILE A 406 14.66 42.37 -10.95
CA ILE A 406 13.73 43.26 -10.26
C ILE A 406 12.38 43.25 -11.00
N TYR A 407 11.31 42.95 -10.27
CA TYR A 407 9.94 42.94 -10.75
C TYR A 407 9.21 44.15 -10.19
N LEU A 408 8.59 44.94 -11.07
CA LEU A 408 7.87 46.16 -10.71
C LEU A 408 6.42 46.08 -11.17
N LYS A 409 5.50 46.38 -10.26
CA LYS A 409 4.07 46.54 -10.51
C LYS A 409 3.61 47.92 -10.05
N GLY A 410 3.15 48.75 -10.98
CA GLY A 410 2.63 50.07 -10.66
C GLY A 410 1.96 50.73 -11.86
N THR A 411 2.42 51.93 -12.20
CA THR A 411 1.97 52.63 -13.42
C THR A 411 2.34 51.91 -14.71
N GLU A 412 3.32 51.01 -14.64
CA GLU A 412 3.66 50.04 -15.67
C GLU A 412 4.11 48.73 -14.99
N TYR A 413 4.10 47.63 -15.75
CA TYR A 413 4.70 46.37 -15.36
C TYR A 413 6.08 46.28 -16.00
N LYS A 414 7.11 45.95 -15.22
CA LYS A 414 8.48 45.90 -15.73
C LYS A 414 9.31 44.85 -15.02
N ILE A 415 10.06 44.08 -15.81
CA ILE A 415 11.09 43.16 -15.32
C ILE A 415 12.43 43.74 -15.75
N ILE A 416 13.35 43.84 -14.81
CA ILE A 416 14.67 44.44 -15.02
C ILE A 416 15.72 43.41 -14.61
N ARG A 417 16.57 43.02 -15.56
CA ARG A 417 17.67 42.08 -15.33
C ARG A 417 18.99 42.85 -15.31
N VAL A 418 19.81 42.67 -14.27
CA VAL A 418 21.07 43.38 -14.07
C VAL A 418 22.18 42.37 -13.83
N GLU A 419 23.13 42.27 -14.75
CA GLU A 419 24.26 41.35 -14.63
C GLU A 419 25.12 41.72 -13.40
N GLN A 420 25.77 40.72 -12.81
CA GLN A 420 26.76 40.93 -11.74
C GLN A 420 27.83 41.98 -12.12
N ASN A 421 28.28 42.77 -11.15
CA ASN A 421 29.28 43.84 -11.33
C ASN A 421 28.97 44.81 -12.48
N SER A 422 27.69 45.13 -12.69
CA SER A 422 27.24 46.01 -13.76
C SER A 422 26.32 47.12 -13.26
N THR A 423 26.22 48.19 -14.05
CA THR A 423 25.32 49.31 -13.79
C THR A 423 24.43 49.50 -15.01
N ILE A 424 23.13 49.64 -14.78
CA ILE A 424 22.17 50.01 -15.82
C ILE A 424 21.45 51.31 -15.46
N GLU A 425 21.09 52.09 -16.47
CA GLU A 425 20.22 53.27 -16.35
C GLU A 425 18.99 53.01 -17.20
N ILE A 426 17.81 53.09 -16.57
CA ILE A 426 16.52 52.86 -17.25
C ILE A 426 15.56 54.00 -16.96
N GLU A 427 14.70 54.29 -17.93
CA GLU A 427 13.58 55.20 -17.76
C GLU A 427 12.32 54.39 -17.41
N ILE A 428 11.58 54.83 -16.39
CA ILE A 428 10.31 54.25 -15.95
C ILE A 428 9.26 55.35 -15.82
N SER A 429 7.99 54.97 -15.81
CA SER A 429 6.91 55.92 -15.50
C SER A 429 6.99 56.36 -14.02
N ALA A 430 6.74 57.63 -13.72
CA ALA A 430 6.75 58.10 -12.33
C ALA A 430 5.54 57.55 -11.56
N GLY A 431 5.74 57.11 -10.31
CA GLY A 431 4.68 56.52 -9.50
C GLY A 431 5.18 55.65 -8.35
N THR A 432 4.24 55.05 -7.63
CA THR A 432 4.51 54.03 -6.62
C THR A 432 4.42 52.64 -7.25
N TYR A 433 5.40 51.81 -6.95
CA TYR A 433 5.54 50.45 -7.42
C TYR A 433 5.61 49.49 -6.25
N GLU A 434 4.83 48.42 -6.31
CA GLU A 434 5.09 47.21 -5.54
C GLU A 434 6.23 46.46 -6.24
N ALA A 435 7.27 46.10 -5.50
CA ALA A 435 8.50 45.59 -6.07
C ALA A 435 9.00 44.32 -5.38
N VAL A 436 9.65 43.46 -6.16
CA VAL A 436 10.52 42.36 -5.69
C VAL A 436 11.89 42.52 -6.35
N SER A 437 12.97 42.34 -5.60
CA SER A 437 14.32 42.15 -6.15
C SER A 437 14.88 40.82 -5.66
N GLU A 438 15.26 39.95 -6.58
CA GLU A 438 15.88 38.65 -6.29
C GLU A 438 17.27 38.55 -6.91
N SER A 439 18.17 37.86 -6.22
CA SER A 439 19.52 37.58 -6.67
C SER A 439 19.60 36.13 -7.12
N SER A 440 20.50 35.84 -8.07
CA SER A 440 20.82 34.44 -8.45
C SER A 440 21.62 33.68 -7.38
N ASP A 441 21.91 34.33 -6.24
CA ASP A 441 22.43 33.68 -5.03
C ASP A 441 21.33 32.87 -4.32
N PRO A 442 21.45 31.53 -4.25
CA PRO A 442 20.44 30.68 -3.61
C PRO A 442 20.30 30.92 -2.09
N ASP A 443 21.31 31.50 -1.44
CA ASP A 443 21.28 31.78 0.01
C ASP A 443 20.73 33.17 0.35
N SER A 444 20.39 33.98 -0.67
CA SER A 444 19.94 35.36 -0.48
C SER A 444 18.43 35.47 -0.35
N LEU A 445 17.95 36.23 0.66
CA LEU A 445 16.54 36.58 0.76
C LEU A 445 16.18 37.67 -0.26
N PRO A 446 15.03 37.56 -0.94
CA PRO A 446 14.56 38.60 -1.84
C PRO A 446 14.21 39.87 -1.07
N TYR A 447 14.30 41.01 -1.73
CA TYR A 447 13.77 42.27 -1.22
C TYR A 447 12.33 42.46 -1.69
N TYR A 448 11.45 42.94 -0.82
CA TYR A 448 10.05 43.20 -1.13
C TYR A 448 9.52 44.45 -0.42
N GLY A 449 8.66 45.20 -1.11
CA GLY A 449 8.03 46.41 -0.56
C GLY A 449 7.55 47.39 -1.62
N ASN A 450 7.12 48.56 -1.16
CA ASN A 450 6.67 49.65 -2.02
C ASN A 450 7.78 50.70 -2.22
N LEU A 451 8.08 51.00 -3.47
CA LEU A 451 9.05 52.00 -3.91
C LEU A 451 8.31 53.15 -4.58
N THR A 452 8.66 54.41 -4.30
CA THR A 452 8.04 55.57 -4.94
C THR A 452 9.09 56.35 -5.71
N TYR A 453 8.87 56.51 -7.01
CA TYR A 453 9.75 57.23 -7.91
C TYR A 453 9.05 58.47 -8.44
N GLU A 454 9.50 59.64 -8.00
CA GLU A 454 8.90 60.93 -8.33
C GLU A 454 9.21 61.37 -9.77
N GLU A 455 8.30 62.19 -10.32
CA GLU A 455 8.45 62.75 -11.65
C GLU A 455 9.67 63.66 -11.74
N GLY A 456 10.47 63.48 -12.79
CA GLY A 456 11.64 64.31 -13.03
C GLY A 456 12.78 64.07 -12.03
N GLN A 457 12.77 62.97 -11.28
CA GLN A 457 13.86 62.60 -10.38
C GLN A 457 14.70 61.43 -10.92
N ARG A 458 15.98 61.43 -10.55
CA ARG A 458 16.91 60.32 -10.75
C ARG A 458 17.18 59.65 -9.42
N TYR A 459 17.08 58.33 -9.38
CA TYR A 459 17.33 57.50 -8.21
C TYR A 459 18.53 56.58 -8.47
N ARG A 460 19.32 56.31 -7.43
CA ARG A 460 20.40 55.32 -7.47
C ARG A 460 20.14 54.25 -6.42
N ASP A 461 19.96 53.03 -6.87
CA ASP A 461 19.79 51.86 -6.02
C ASP A 461 21.08 51.03 -6.09
N GLU A 462 21.81 50.98 -4.98
CA GLU A 462 23.09 50.27 -4.88
C GLU A 462 22.91 48.93 -4.15
N TYR A 463 23.21 47.83 -4.84
CA TYR A 463 23.20 46.48 -4.29
C TYR A 463 24.63 46.04 -4.02
N THR A 464 24.98 45.82 -2.76
CA THR A 464 26.33 45.42 -2.32
C THR A 464 26.29 44.08 -1.59
N THR A 465 27.36 43.30 -1.67
CA THR A 465 27.55 42.12 -0.81
C THR A 465 27.78 42.58 0.63
N THR A 466 26.88 42.20 1.54
CA THR A 466 27.06 42.34 2.99
C THR A 466 28.10 41.38 3.55
#